data_AF-A0A927SGE8-F1
#
_entry.id   AF-A0A927SGE8-F1
#
_cell.length_a   1.000
_cell.length_b   1.000
_cell.length_c   1.000
_cell.angle_alpha   90.00
_cell.angle_beta   90.00
_cell.angle_gamma   90.00
#
_symmetry.space_group_name_H-M   'P 1'
#
loop_
_entity.id
_entity.type
_entity.pdbx_description
1 polymer ?
#
loop_
_entity_poly.entity_id
_entity_poly.type
_entity_poly.pdbx_seq_one_letter_code
_entity_poly.pdbx_strand_id
1 'polypeptide(L)' 'MALSGCVISFTVCGSVLPGDVNEDGVVNAYDALLVLQYSAGWNVTPNKELADANGDGVISIADAL' A
#
# COMPACT_ATOMS: atom_id res chain seq x y z
N MET A 1 -28.54 -14.10 -31.89
CA MET A 1 -27.47 -13.18 -31.43
C MET A 1 -27.83 -12.72 -30.02
N ALA A 2 -27.47 -13.51 -29.00
CA ALA A 2 -27.74 -13.16 -27.61
C ALA A 2 -26.53 -12.37 -27.09
N LEU A 3 -26.79 -11.16 -26.60
CA LEU A 3 -25.83 -10.36 -25.86
C LEU A 3 -25.50 -11.12 -24.56
N SER A 4 -24.42 -11.89 -24.62
CA SER A 4 -23.83 -12.55 -23.45
C SER A 4 -23.39 -11.44 -22.50
N GLY A 5 -24.09 -11.35 -21.36
CA GLY A 5 -23.90 -10.30 -20.37
C GLY A 5 -22.43 -10.22 -19.96
N CYS A 6 -21.78 -9.14 -20.38
CA CYS A 6 -20.54 -8.70 -19.79
C CYS A 6 -20.90 -8.24 -18.37
N VAL A 7 -20.79 -9.17 -17.42
CA VAL A 7 -20.71 -8.81 -16.00
C VAL A 7 -19.39 -8.07 -15.85
N ILE A 8 -19.44 -6.74 -15.83
CA ILE A 8 -18.32 -5.93 -15.38
C ILE A 8 -18.20 -6.17 -13.87
N SER A 9 -17.46 -7.21 -13.48
CA SER A 9 -17.06 -7.40 -12.10
C SER A 9 -16.14 -6.25 -11.72
N PHE A 10 -16.73 -5.15 -11.25
CA PHE A 10 -16.00 -4.13 -10.52
C PHE A 10 -15.79 -4.67 -9.12
N THR A 11 -14.80 -5.56 -9.00
CA THR A 11 -14.17 -5.75 -7.70
C THR A 11 -13.61 -4.38 -7.35
N VAL A 12 -14.25 -3.68 -6.39
CA VAL A 12 -13.55 -2.63 -5.65
C VAL A 12 -12.46 -3.37 -4.90
N CYS A 13 -11.37 -3.63 -5.62
CA CYS A 13 -10.15 -4.20 -5.08
C CYS A 13 -9.76 -3.20 -4.00
N GLY A 14 -9.70 -3.67 -2.76
CA GLY A 14 -9.59 -2.85 -1.56
C GLY A 14 -8.74 -1.63 -1.85
N SER A 15 -9.28 -0.47 -1.53
CA SER A 15 -8.65 0.83 -1.67
C SER A 15 -7.17 0.70 -1.36
N VAL A 16 -6.35 0.59 -2.42
CA VAL A 16 -4.90 0.60 -2.35
C VAL A 16 -4.61 2.04 -1.95
N LEU A 17 -4.64 2.27 -0.63
CA LEU A 17 -4.49 3.56 -0.02
C LEU A 17 -2.99 3.85 -0.02
N PRO A 18 -2.54 4.86 -0.77
CA PRO A 18 -1.13 5.23 -0.75
C PRO A 18 -0.71 5.50 0.70
N GLY A 19 0.34 4.83 1.18
CA GLY A 19 0.78 4.91 2.58
C GLY A 19 0.15 3.90 3.55
N ASP A 20 -0.82 3.09 3.14
CA ASP A 20 -1.36 1.96 3.94
C ASP A 20 -0.47 0.73 3.76
N VAL A 21 0.70 0.73 4.39
CA VAL A 21 1.72 -0.28 4.13
C VAL A 21 1.41 -1.63 4.77
N ASN A 22 0.43 -1.68 5.68
CA ASN A 22 -0.03 -2.90 6.33
C ASN A 22 -1.35 -3.45 5.75
N GLU A 23 -1.96 -2.75 4.79
CA GLU A 23 -3.20 -3.10 4.11
C GLU A 23 -4.40 -3.25 5.06
N ASP A 24 -4.42 -2.49 6.15
CA ASP A 24 -5.51 -2.51 7.13
C ASP A 24 -6.70 -1.62 6.73
N GLY A 25 -6.54 -0.86 5.63
CA GLY A 25 -7.54 0.07 5.09
C GLY A 25 -7.50 1.45 5.74
N VAL A 26 -6.50 1.75 6.60
CA VAL A 26 -6.41 2.99 7.37
C VAL A 26 -4.97 3.50 7.41
N VAL A 27 -4.68 4.55 6.63
CA VAL A 27 -3.38 5.24 6.69
C VAL A 27 -3.22 5.94 8.05
N ASN A 28 -2.30 5.46 8.87
CA ASN A 28 -2.04 6.00 10.20
C ASN A 28 -0.54 5.89 10.60
N ALA A 29 -0.21 6.33 11.82
CA ALA A 29 1.19 6.34 12.30
C ALA A 29 1.83 4.94 12.40
N TYR A 30 1.03 3.88 12.43
CA TYR A 30 1.50 2.50 12.43
C TYR A 30 2.13 2.13 11.09
N ASP A 31 1.63 2.67 9.98
CA ASP A 31 2.21 2.49 8.65
C ASP A 31 3.58 3.16 8.56
N ALA A 32 3.66 4.42 8.98
CA ALA A 32 4.92 5.16 9.09
C ALA A 32 5.93 4.42 9.97
N LEU A 33 5.48 3.80 11.07
CA LEU A 33 6.33 2.99 11.93
C LEU A 33 6.83 1.70 11.26
N LEU A 34 6.03 1.07 10.41
CA LEU A 34 6.45 -0.10 9.63
C LEU A 34 7.51 0.26 8.59
N VAL A 35 7.34 1.39 7.90
CA VAL A 35 8.36 1.93 6.98
C VAL A 35 9.66 2.26 7.74
N LEU A 36 9.56 2.90 8.92
CA LEU A 36 10.72 3.20 9.76
C LEU A 36 11.44 1.93 10.22
N GLN A 37 10.70 0.91 10.69
CA GLN A 37 11.27 -0.38 11.09
C GLN A 37 11.94 -1.08 9.91
N TYR A 38 11.31 -1.05 8.74
CA TYR A 38 11.88 -1.59 7.51
C TYR A 38 13.19 -0.89 7.16
N SER A 39 13.20 0.44 7.19
CA SER A 39 14.40 1.25 6.93
C SER A 39 15.49 1.03 7.99
N ALA A 40 15.11 0.75 9.24
CA ALA A 40 16.02 0.41 10.33
C ALA A 40 16.55 -1.04 10.28
N GLY A 41 16.18 -1.83 9.28
CA GLY A 41 16.63 -3.22 9.10
C GLY A 41 15.95 -4.23 10.01
N TRP A 42 14.77 -3.89 10.54
CA TRP A 42 13.97 -4.83 11.32
C TRP A 42 13.29 -5.83 10.36
N ASN A 43 13.00 -7.01 10.89
CA ASN A 43 12.35 -8.07 10.12
C ASN A 43 10.84 -7.82 10.00
N VAL A 44 10.47 -6.78 9.25
CA VAL A 44 9.10 -6.42 8.89
C VAL A 44 8.93 -6.48 7.37
N THR A 45 7.72 -6.77 6.92
CA THR A 45 7.41 -6.91 5.48
C THR A 45 6.27 -5.97 5.11
N PRO A 46 6.52 -4.66 4.93
CA PRO A 46 5.51 -3.74 4.45
C PRO A 46 5.21 -3.98 2.97
N ASN A 47 4.01 -3.59 2.54
CA ASN A 47 3.68 -3.57 1.11
C ASN A 47 4.53 -2.48 0.42
N LYS A 48 5.46 -2.91 -0.44
CA LYS A 48 6.41 -2.02 -1.13
C LYS A 48 5.75 -1.08 -2.13
N GLU A 49 4.62 -1.47 -2.71
CA GLU A 49 3.88 -0.64 -3.66
C GLU A 49 3.16 0.52 -2.95
N LEU A 50 2.96 0.39 -1.62
CA LEU A 50 2.31 1.37 -0.77
C LEU A 50 3.30 2.15 0.11
N ALA A 51 4.51 1.61 0.29
CA ALA A 51 5.54 2.16 1.17
C ALA A 51 6.41 3.24 0.53
N ASP A 52 6.41 3.38 -0.79
CA ASP A 52 7.05 4.51 -1.50
C ASP A 52 6.02 5.63 -1.67
N ALA A 53 5.83 6.39 -0.58
CA ALA A 53 4.80 7.43 -0.52
C ALA A 53 5.18 8.68 -1.33
N ASN A 54 6.48 8.93 -1.50
CA ASN A 54 6.99 10.10 -2.22
C ASN A 54 7.26 9.84 -3.72
N GLY A 55 7.30 8.56 -4.14
CA GLY A 55 7.46 8.12 -5.52
C GLY A 55 8.91 8.22 -6.05
N ASP A 56 9.91 8.22 -5.17
CA ASP A 56 11.32 8.30 -5.55
C ASP A 56 11.94 6.93 -5.92
N GLY A 57 11.17 5.85 -5.72
CA GLY A 57 11.58 4.48 -5.99
C GLY A 57 12.41 3.84 -4.88
N VAL A 58 12.52 4.48 -3.71
CA VAL A 58 13.34 4.05 -2.58
C VAL A 58 12.54 4.12 -1.27
N ILE A 59 12.17 2.96 -0.74
CA ILE A 59 11.49 2.87 0.56
C ILE A 59 12.47 3.27 1.67
N SER A 60 12.22 4.41 2.27
CA SER A 60 13.06 5.01 3.31
C SER A 60 12.21 5.69 4.38
N ILE A 61 12.87 6.16 5.43
CA ILE A 61 12.25 7.04 6.44
C ILE A 61 11.59 8.29 5.85
N ALA A 62 11.96 8.72 4.64
CA ALA A 62 11.31 9.84 3.98
C ALA A 62 9.86 9.52 3.59
N ASP A 63 9.51 8.26 3.38
CA ASP A 63 8.15 7.82 3.05
C ASP A 63 7.25 7.68 4.28
N ALA A 64 7.84 7.76 5.48
CA ALA A 64 7.13 7.78 6.75
C ALA A 64 6.76 9.21 7.21
N LEU A 65 7.18 10.25 6.45
CA LEU A 65 7.05 11.68 6.78
C LEU A 65 6.09 12.40 5.84
#